data_AF-S4RYC6-F1
#
_entry.id   AF-S4RYC6-F1
#
_cell.length_a   1.000
_cell.length_b   1.000
_cell.length_c   1.000
_cell.angle_alpha   90.00
_cell.angle_beta   90.00
_cell.angle_gamma   90.00
#
_symmetry.space_group_name_H-M   'P 1'
#
loop_
_entity.id
_entity.type
_entity.pdbx_description
1 polymer ?
#
loop_
_entity_poly.entity_id
_entity_poly.type
_entity_poly.pdbx_seq_one_letter_code
_entity_poly.pdbx_strand_id
1 'polypeptide(L)'
;HRADSNLQCAGAKPCFVGVECSNAFPGYECGPCPAGYTGTATSGLGLAQANARPQVCHDIDECHDGKNGGCVDNSICINTKGSFQCGPCGDGFVGDQRVGCRRGHGCSGAHRAPCNEQGVCVTTDNGSTSCQVNAAW
;
A
#
# COMPACT_ATOMS: atom_id res chain seq x y z
N HIS A 1 -17.85 41.43 22.89
CA HIS A 1 -17.67 39.99 22.66
C HIS A 1 -18.27 39.62 21.30
N ARG A 2 -17.47 39.46 20.24
CA ARG A 2 -17.97 38.91 18.97
C ARG A 2 -17.78 37.40 19.02
N ALA A 3 -18.89 36.68 19.07
CA ALA A 3 -18.92 35.23 18.96
C ALA A 3 -18.47 34.81 17.56
N ASP A 4 -17.58 33.84 17.54
CA ASP A 4 -16.80 33.34 16.42
C ASP A 4 -17.59 32.35 15.56
N SER A 5 -18.71 32.80 14.98
CA SER A 5 -19.64 31.93 14.26
C SER A 5 -19.29 31.73 12.77
N ASN A 6 -18.03 31.93 12.35
CA ASN A 6 -17.63 31.74 10.95
C ASN A 6 -16.15 31.40 10.75
N LEU A 7 -15.63 30.58 11.66
CA LEU A 7 -14.25 30.16 11.69
C LEU A 7 -13.96 29.21 10.50
N GLN A 8 -12.99 29.57 9.65
CA GLN A 8 -12.80 28.96 8.32
C GLN A 8 -12.61 27.44 8.37
N CYS A 9 -11.88 26.93 9.36
CA CYS A 9 -11.69 25.49 9.57
C CYS A 9 -12.99 24.73 9.86
N ALA A 10 -13.91 25.33 10.63
CA ALA A 10 -15.18 24.70 10.98
C ALA A 10 -16.20 24.77 9.83
N GLY A 11 -16.24 25.90 9.12
CA GLY A 11 -17.23 26.17 8.07
C GLY A 11 -16.91 25.54 6.72
N ALA A 12 -15.67 25.66 6.25
CA ALA A 12 -15.26 25.18 4.93
C ALA A 12 -14.52 23.83 4.97
N LYS A 13 -13.90 23.48 6.11
CA LYS A 13 -13.01 22.32 6.26
C LYS A 13 -12.00 22.23 5.11
N PRO A 14 -11.16 23.26 4.92
CA PRO A 14 -10.32 23.40 3.73
C PRO A 14 -9.15 22.41 3.70
N CYS A 15 -8.79 21.78 4.82
CA CYS A 15 -7.65 20.86 4.89
C CYS A 15 -8.05 19.44 4.52
N PHE A 16 -7.07 18.66 4.09
CA PHE A 16 -7.28 17.25 3.78
C PHE A 16 -7.72 16.48 5.04
N VAL A 17 -8.47 15.38 4.87
CA VAL A 17 -8.99 14.60 6.00
C VAL A 17 -7.82 14.12 6.87
N GLY A 18 -7.91 14.39 8.18
CA GLY A 18 -6.86 14.04 9.14
C GLY A 18 -5.73 15.07 9.26
N VAL A 19 -5.72 16.14 8.45
CA VAL A 19 -4.80 17.26 8.59
C VAL A 19 -5.35 18.28 9.59
N GLU A 20 -4.48 18.77 10.47
CA GLU A 20 -4.81 19.84 11.41
C GLU A 20 -5.04 21.17 10.67
N CYS A 21 -6.17 21.81 10.98
CA CYS A 21 -6.52 23.13 10.46
C CYS A 21 -6.45 24.15 11.59
N SER A 22 -5.62 25.18 11.41
CA SER A 22 -5.54 26.31 12.33
C SER A 22 -6.15 27.55 11.68
N ASN A 23 -6.91 28.31 12.47
CA ASN A 23 -7.37 29.61 12.01
C ASN A 23 -6.35 30.63 12.45
N ALA A 24 -5.80 31.35 11.50
CA ALA A 24 -4.74 32.32 11.72
C ALA A 24 -5.24 33.65 11.17
N PHE A 25 -5.65 34.60 12.03
CA PHE A 25 -6.18 35.89 11.57
C PHE A 25 -5.16 36.58 10.64
N PRO A 26 -5.50 36.93 9.37
CA PRO A 26 -6.84 37.08 8.78
C PRO A 26 -7.41 35.91 7.93
N GLY A 27 -7.10 34.65 8.26
CA GLY A 27 -7.43 33.46 7.48
C GLY A 27 -7.21 32.11 8.17
N TYR A 28 -6.69 31.13 7.42
CA TYR A 28 -6.46 29.76 7.87
C TYR A 28 -5.18 29.18 7.28
N GLU A 29 -4.66 28.17 7.97
CA GLU A 29 -3.50 27.40 7.55
C GLU A 29 -3.77 25.90 7.79
N CYS A 30 -3.47 25.10 6.77
CA CYS A 30 -3.47 23.66 6.87
C CYS A 30 -2.06 23.15 7.16
N GLY A 31 -1.96 22.19 8.07
CA GLY A 31 -0.73 21.44 8.28
C GLY A 31 -0.25 20.66 7.04
N PRO A 32 0.89 19.98 7.14
CA PRO A 32 1.37 19.09 6.08
C PRO A 32 0.41 17.93 5.84
N CYS A 33 0.51 17.29 4.67
CA CYS A 33 -0.24 16.06 4.39
C CYS A 33 0.09 14.97 5.43
N PRO A 34 -0.85 14.08 5.75
CA PRO A 34 -0.61 12.98 6.69
C PRO A 34 0.49 12.04 6.18
N ALA A 35 1.06 11.23 7.07
CA ALA A 35 2.01 10.19 6.67
C ALA A 35 1.41 9.26 5.59
N GLY A 36 2.22 8.89 4.60
CA GLY A 36 1.78 8.13 3.42
C GLY A 36 1.12 8.98 2.33
N TYR A 37 1.02 10.30 2.51
CA TYR A 37 0.51 11.21 1.49
C TYR A 37 1.53 12.32 1.15
N THR A 38 1.46 12.80 -0.09
CA THR A 38 2.24 13.93 -0.60
C THR A 38 1.33 15.02 -1.15
N GLY A 39 1.76 16.27 -1.04
CA GLY A 39 0.99 17.42 -1.46
C GLY A 39 1.51 18.70 -0.82
N THR A 40 1.01 19.83 -1.29
CA THR A 40 1.40 21.14 -0.74
C THR A 40 0.50 21.52 0.43
N ALA A 41 1.09 22.14 1.45
CA ALA A 41 0.32 22.82 2.48
C ALA A 41 -0.46 23.98 1.84
N THR A 42 -1.71 24.18 2.26
CA THR A 42 -2.58 25.24 1.73
C THR A 42 -2.91 26.24 2.84
N SER A 43 -2.94 27.51 2.48
CA SER A 43 -3.37 28.60 3.36
C SER A 43 -4.09 29.67 2.55
N GLY A 44 -4.89 30.48 3.23
CA GLY A 44 -5.69 31.51 2.57
C GLY A 44 -6.44 32.39 3.56
N LEU A 45 -7.16 33.36 3.03
CA LEU A 45 -7.88 34.40 3.76
C LEU A 45 -9.39 34.23 3.63
N GLY A 46 -10.07 34.16 4.77
CA GLY A 46 -11.52 34.06 4.86
C GLY A 46 -12.14 32.80 4.27
N LEU A 47 -13.46 32.70 4.39
CA LEU A 47 -14.22 31.49 4.05
C LEU A 47 -14.28 31.22 2.54
N ALA A 48 -14.24 32.27 1.71
CA ALA A 48 -14.30 32.13 0.25
C ALA A 48 -13.08 31.38 -0.31
N GLN A 49 -11.87 31.73 0.12
CA GLN A 49 -10.67 31.01 -0.30
C GLN A 49 -10.58 29.62 0.33
N ALA A 50 -11.07 29.46 1.57
CA ALA A 50 -11.16 28.15 2.22
C ALA A 50 -12.00 27.16 1.41
N ASN A 51 -13.14 27.60 0.86
CA ASN A 51 -13.98 26.76 0.00
C ASN A 51 -13.40 26.57 -1.41
N ALA A 52 -12.75 27.59 -1.97
CA ALA A 52 -12.29 27.56 -3.36
C ALA A 52 -10.99 26.76 -3.58
N ARG A 53 -10.17 26.59 -2.52
CA ARG A 53 -8.84 26.00 -2.62
C ARG A 53 -8.60 24.96 -1.51
N PRO A 54 -9.38 23.87 -1.47
CA PRO A 54 -9.12 22.81 -0.50
C PRO A 54 -7.73 22.22 -0.73
N GLN A 55 -7.07 21.84 0.36
CA GLN A 55 -5.81 21.11 0.33
C GLN A 55 -6.02 19.75 -0.33
N VAL A 56 -5.14 19.42 -1.26
CA VAL A 56 -5.15 18.13 -1.94
C VAL A 56 -3.90 17.38 -1.52
N CYS A 57 -4.11 16.19 -0.95
CA CYS A 57 -3.07 15.23 -0.64
C CYS A 57 -3.28 13.99 -1.49
N HIS A 58 -2.23 13.56 -2.16
CA HIS A 58 -2.19 12.35 -2.98
C HIS A 58 -1.49 11.25 -2.22
N ASP A 59 -2.01 10.04 -2.35
CA ASP A 59 -1.37 8.83 -1.83
C ASP A 59 0.04 8.69 -2.42
N ILE A 60 1.02 8.33 -1.58
CA ILE A 60 2.35 7.97 -2.06
C ILE A 60 2.28 6.51 -2.51
N ASP A 61 2.68 6.23 -3.74
CA ASP A 61 2.83 4.83 -4.18
C ASP A 61 4.23 4.33 -3.80
N GLU A 62 4.36 3.75 -2.61
CA GLU A 62 5.66 3.23 -2.14
C GLU A 62 6.14 2.05 -3.00
N CYS A 63 5.26 1.35 -3.72
CA CYS A 63 5.64 0.26 -4.60
C CYS A 63 6.35 0.74 -5.88
N HIS A 64 6.20 2.03 -6.22
CA HIS A 64 6.87 2.64 -7.37
C HIS A 64 8.13 3.45 -6.99
N ASP A 65 8.70 3.20 -5.82
CA ASP A 65 9.92 3.85 -5.33
C ASP A 65 11.23 3.34 -5.98
N GLY A 66 11.12 2.34 -6.87
CA GLY A 66 12.26 1.65 -7.50
C GLY A 66 12.92 0.59 -6.62
N LYS A 67 12.39 0.34 -5.41
CA LYS A 67 12.85 -0.67 -4.44
C LYS A 67 11.72 -1.58 -3.97
N ASN A 68 10.62 -1.65 -4.72
CA ASN A 68 9.47 -2.49 -4.41
C ASN A 68 8.88 -2.20 -3.01
N GLY A 69 8.87 -0.93 -2.59
CA GLY A 69 8.44 -0.51 -1.24
C GLY A 69 9.33 -1.05 -0.11
N GLY A 70 10.51 -1.60 -0.42
CA GLY A 70 11.34 -2.32 0.55
C GLY A 70 10.84 -3.72 0.90
N CYS A 71 9.87 -4.26 0.16
CA CYS A 71 9.47 -5.66 0.28
C CYS A 71 10.59 -6.59 -0.18
N VAL A 72 10.62 -7.83 0.32
CA VAL A 72 11.68 -8.78 -0.06
C VAL A 72 11.67 -9.03 -1.57
N ASP A 73 12.85 -9.27 -2.14
CA ASP A 73 12.98 -9.57 -3.57
C ASP A 73 12.08 -10.73 -3.98
N ASN A 74 11.48 -10.62 -5.16
CA ASN A 74 10.51 -11.57 -5.72
C ASN A 74 9.20 -11.70 -4.92
N SER A 75 8.86 -10.72 -4.08
CA SER A 75 7.53 -10.57 -3.49
C SER A 75 6.74 -9.43 -4.11
N ILE A 76 5.42 -9.50 -3.98
CA ILE A 76 4.50 -8.51 -4.56
C ILE A 76 4.31 -7.35 -3.57
N CYS A 77 4.68 -6.13 -3.95
CA CYS A 77 4.28 -4.94 -3.23
C CYS A 77 2.84 -4.54 -3.61
N ILE A 78 2.03 -4.19 -2.60
CA ILE A 78 0.63 -3.80 -2.76
C ILE A 78 0.47 -2.40 -2.16
N ASN A 79 0.30 -1.39 -3.01
CA ASN A 79 0.03 -0.03 -2.56
C ASN A 79 -1.39 0.08 -1.99
N THR A 80 -1.54 0.80 -0.87
CA THR A 80 -2.82 1.02 -0.19
C THR A 80 -2.99 2.49 0.17
N LYS A 81 -4.19 2.95 0.49
CA LYS A 81 -4.37 4.36 0.85
C LYS A 81 -3.69 4.68 2.19
N GLY A 82 -2.66 5.52 2.13
CA GLY A 82 -1.86 6.02 3.24
C GLY A 82 -0.74 5.08 3.67
N SER A 83 -0.50 3.98 2.96
CA SER A 83 0.56 3.00 3.29
C SER A 83 0.72 1.96 2.19
N PHE A 84 1.54 0.94 2.41
CA PHE A 84 1.66 -0.21 1.52
C PHE A 84 1.80 -1.50 2.34
N GLN A 85 1.65 -2.63 1.66
CA GLN A 85 1.85 -3.94 2.26
C GLN A 85 2.70 -4.82 1.36
N CYS A 86 3.60 -5.57 1.98
CA CYS A 86 4.35 -6.62 1.31
C CYS A 86 3.53 -7.90 1.28
N GLY A 87 3.08 -8.26 0.08
CA GLY A 87 2.26 -9.42 -0.20
C GLY A 87 3.05 -10.73 -0.27
N PRO A 88 2.44 -11.78 -0.84
CA PRO A 88 3.10 -13.07 -1.01
C PRO A 88 4.26 -12.98 -2.01
N CYS A 89 5.03 -14.07 -2.09
CA CYS A 89 5.98 -14.26 -3.17
C CYS A 89 5.24 -14.22 -4.52
N GLY A 90 5.89 -13.61 -5.51
CA GLY A 90 5.40 -13.57 -6.88
C GLY A 90 5.41 -14.94 -7.54
N ASP A 91 4.85 -15.01 -8.74
CA ASP A 91 4.66 -16.26 -9.47
C ASP A 91 5.97 -17.05 -9.61
N GLY A 92 5.93 -18.33 -9.23
CA GLY A 92 7.09 -19.22 -9.27
C GLY A 92 8.05 -19.10 -8.07
N PHE A 93 7.72 -18.27 -7.07
CA PHE A 93 8.49 -18.13 -5.84
C PHE A 93 7.71 -18.61 -4.62
N VAL A 94 8.44 -19.13 -3.62
CA VAL A 94 7.89 -19.61 -2.34
C VAL A 94 8.70 -19.02 -1.19
N GLY A 95 8.05 -18.83 -0.05
CA GLY A 95 8.65 -18.19 1.13
C GLY A 95 7.72 -17.13 1.72
N ASP A 96 8.32 -16.19 2.46
CA ASP A 96 7.64 -15.08 3.11
C ASP A 96 8.58 -13.86 3.23
N GLN A 97 8.08 -12.78 3.84
CA GLN A 97 8.83 -11.54 4.04
C GLN A 97 9.97 -11.65 5.07
N ARG A 98 10.03 -12.72 5.88
CA ARG A 98 11.06 -12.90 6.93
C ARG A 98 12.23 -13.75 6.43
N VAL A 99 11.95 -14.80 5.67
CA VAL A 99 12.94 -15.74 5.13
C VAL A 99 13.36 -15.34 3.71
N GLY A 100 12.54 -14.56 3.02
CA GLY A 100 12.74 -14.17 1.63
C GLY A 100 12.07 -15.13 0.64
N CYS A 101 11.77 -14.61 -0.55
CA CYS A 101 11.17 -15.38 -1.63
C CYS A 101 12.26 -15.99 -2.51
N ARG A 102 12.29 -17.33 -2.52
CA ARG A 102 13.19 -18.13 -3.36
C ARG A 102 12.39 -18.80 -4.46
N ARG A 103 13.04 -19.14 -5.58
CA ARG A 103 12.37 -19.92 -6.63
C ARG A 103 11.79 -21.18 -6.01
N GLY A 104 10.50 -21.44 -6.25
CA GLY A 104 9.91 -22.72 -5.98
C GLY A 104 10.66 -23.74 -6.82
N HIS A 105 11.60 -24.45 -6.23
CA HIS A 105 12.20 -25.60 -6.90
C HIS A 105 11.05 -26.56 -7.20
N GLY A 106 11.05 -27.13 -8.40
CA GLY A 106 10.13 -28.20 -8.79
C GLY A 106 10.31 -29.43 -7.87
N CYS A 107 10.04 -30.63 -8.37
CA CYS A 107 10.06 -31.84 -7.54
C CYS A 107 11.45 -32.25 -6.98
N SER A 108 12.46 -31.40 -7.09
CA SER A 108 13.84 -31.61 -6.65
C SER A 108 14.14 -30.87 -5.34
N GLY A 109 13.91 -31.55 -4.20
CA GLY A 109 14.31 -31.09 -2.86
C GLY A 109 13.32 -31.48 -1.75
N ALA A 110 13.66 -31.17 -0.50
CA ALA A 110 12.85 -31.46 0.70
C ALA A 110 11.57 -30.60 0.84
N HIS A 111 11.32 -29.68 -0.11
CA HIS A 111 10.12 -28.85 -0.16
C HIS A 111 9.15 -29.39 -1.21
N ARG A 112 8.62 -30.59 -0.96
CA ARG A 112 7.45 -31.13 -1.67
C ARG A 112 6.22 -30.30 -1.32
N ALA A 113 5.77 -29.39 -2.18
CA ALA A 113 4.39 -28.87 -2.14
C ALA A 113 3.98 -28.38 -3.55
N PRO A 114 2.77 -28.68 -4.05
CA PRO A 114 1.51 -28.69 -3.30
C PRO A 114 0.69 -29.97 -3.51
N CYS A 115 1.33 -31.13 -3.57
CA CYS A 115 0.58 -32.38 -3.62
C CYS A 115 0.00 -32.68 -2.22
N ASN A 116 -1.26 -33.12 -2.13
CA ASN A 116 -1.81 -33.65 -0.89
C ASN A 116 -0.97 -34.85 -0.39
N GLU A 117 -1.26 -35.37 0.80
CA GLU A 117 -0.47 -36.46 1.43
C GLU A 117 -0.28 -37.71 0.55
N GLN A 118 -1.01 -37.84 -0.57
CA GLN A 118 -0.98 -38.97 -1.49
C GLN A 118 -0.47 -38.64 -2.91
N GLY A 119 -0.14 -37.39 -3.22
CA GLY A 119 0.29 -37.01 -4.57
C GLY A 119 1.82 -37.00 -4.73
N VAL A 120 2.28 -37.54 -5.85
CA VAL A 120 3.68 -37.49 -6.27
C VAL A 120 3.89 -36.30 -7.20
N CYS A 121 4.83 -35.44 -6.84
CA CYS A 121 5.28 -34.34 -7.68
C CYS A 121 6.07 -34.89 -8.87
N VAL A 122 5.68 -34.52 -10.09
CA VAL A 122 6.39 -34.84 -11.33
C VAL A 122 6.70 -33.56 -12.14
N THR A 123 7.85 -33.53 -12.80
CA THR A 123 8.19 -32.49 -13.79
C THR A 123 7.72 -32.96 -15.16
N THR A 124 6.93 -32.16 -15.87
CA THR A 124 6.46 -32.45 -17.24
C THR A 124 7.55 -32.09 -18.27
N ASP A 125 7.38 -32.57 -19.50
CA ASP A 125 8.32 -32.35 -20.62
C ASP A 125 8.53 -30.87 -20.97
N ASN A 126 7.56 -30.01 -20.60
CA ASN A 126 7.64 -28.55 -20.76
C ASN A 126 8.36 -27.84 -19.59
N GLY A 127 8.94 -28.59 -18.65
CA GLY A 127 9.59 -28.07 -17.46
C GLY A 127 8.61 -27.57 -16.38
N SER A 128 7.29 -27.74 -16.57
CA SER A 128 6.28 -27.38 -15.57
C SER A 128 6.09 -28.50 -14.54
N THR A 129 5.68 -28.17 -13.32
CA THR A 129 5.48 -29.15 -12.23
C THR A 129 4.01 -29.55 -12.11
N SER A 130 3.70 -30.83 -11.94
CA SER A 130 2.34 -31.38 -11.78
C SER A 130 2.28 -32.41 -10.65
N CYS A 131 1.10 -32.63 -10.06
CA CYS A 131 0.85 -33.63 -9.02
C CYS A 131 0.06 -34.81 -9.60
N GLN A 132 0.64 -36.00 -9.59
CA GLN A 132 -0.04 -37.22 -10.01
C GLN A 132 -0.37 -38.08 -8.78
N VAL A 133 -1.61 -38.57 -8.70
CA VAL A 133 -1.98 -39.61 -7.74
C VAL A 133 -1.60 -40.97 -8.33
N ASN A 134 -1.01 -41.84 -7.52
CA ASN A 134 -0.85 -43.24 -7.93
C ASN A 134 -2.24 -43.88 -7.96
N ALA A 135 -2.84 -44.02 -9.14
CA ALA A 135 -3.99 -44.90 -9.33
C ALA A 135 -3.51 -46.35 -9.33
N ALA A 136 -3.16 -46.86 -8.15
CA ALA A 136 -2.96 -48.28 -7.90
C ALA A 136 -4.04 -48.72 -6.90
N TRP A 137 -5.23 -48.99 -7.46
CA TRP A 137 -6.18 -49.94 -6.85
C TRP A 137 -5.69 -51.35 -7.18
#